data_AF-A0A0F9FUV6-F1
#
_entry.id   AF-A0A0F9FUV6-F1
#
_cell.length_a   1.000
_cell.length_b   1.000
_cell.length_c   1.000
_cell.angle_alpha   90.00
_cell.angle_beta   90.00
_cell.angle_gamma   90.00
#
_symmetry.space_group_name_H-M   'P 1'
#
loop_
_entity.id
_entity.type
_entity.pdbx_description
1 polymer ?
#
loop_
_entity_poly.entity_id
_entity_poly.type
_entity_poly.pdbx_seq_one_letter_code
_entity_poly.pdbx_strand_id
1 'polypeptide(L)' 'ALRNIGKRNVNLNKKAIETAKEVQKMDARSAKWIASDAIRELTSEAVQQRLQKRR' A
#
# COMPACT_ATOMS: atom_id res chain seq x y z
N ALA A 1 -9.94 0.36 2.88
CA ALA A 1 -9.93 -1.04 2.40
C ALA A 1 -8.56 -1.49 1.86
N LEU A 2 -8.00 -0.81 0.85
CA LEU A 2 -6.75 -1.19 0.15
C LEU A 2 -5.56 -1.53 1.09
N ARG A 3 -5.30 -0.68 2.08
CA ARG A 3 -4.19 -0.86 3.05
C ARG A 3 -4.33 -2.14 3.88
N ASN A 4 -5.56 -2.46 4.30
CA ASN A 4 -5.81 -3.67 5.09
C ASN A 4 -5.63 -4.93 4.27
N ILE A 5 -5.94 -4.89 2.96
CA ILE A 5 -5.69 -5.99 2.03
C ILE A 5 -4.17 -6.16 1.83
N GLY A 6 -3.46 -5.07 1.58
CA GLY A 6 -2.01 -5.08 1.38
C GLY A 6 -1.19 -5.56 2.60
N LYS A 7 -1.74 -5.49 3.81
CA LYS A 7 -1.08 -5.99 5.03
C LYS A 7 -1.26 -7.50 5.28
N ARG A 8 -2.02 -8.22 4.45
CA ARG A 8 -2.33 -9.65 4.68
C ARG A 8 -1.19 -10.60 4.30
N ASN A 9 -0.51 -10.36 3.18
CA ASN A 9 0.67 -11.13 2.74
C ASN A 9 1.52 -10.33 1.73
N VAL A 10 2.71 -10.83 1.42
CA VAL A 10 3.69 -10.15 0.56
C VAL A 10 3.16 -9.89 -0.86
N ASN A 11 2.43 -10.83 -1.45
CA ASN A 11 1.91 -10.68 -2.82
C ASN A 11 0.81 -9.61 -2.89
N LEU A 12 -0.08 -9.57 -1.89
CA LEU A 12 -1.10 -8.54 -1.77
C LEU A 12 -0.49 -7.17 -1.45
N ASN A 13 0.60 -7.11 -0.68
CA ASN A 13 1.32 -5.88 -0.42
C ASN A 13 1.81 -5.24 -1.72
N LYS A 14 2.48 -6.03 -2.57
CA LYS A 14 2.97 -5.58 -3.88
C LYS A 14 1.84 -5.04 -4.76
N LYS A 15 0.76 -5.82 -4.92
CA LYS A 15 -0.42 -5.41 -5.72
C LYS A 15 -1.08 -4.15 -5.16
N ALA A 16 -1.21 -4.05 -3.83
CA ALA A 16 -1.82 -2.88 -3.20
C ALA A 16 -0.98 -1.61 -3.39
N ILE A 17 0.35 -1.71 -3.36
CA ILE A 17 1.27 -0.59 -3.66
C ILE A 17 1.14 -0.18 -5.12
N GLU A 18 1.09 -1.14 -6.05
CA GLU A 18 0.91 -0.87 -7.48
C GLU A 18 -0.41 -0.12 -7.76
N THR A 19 -1.53 -0.63 -7.24
CA THR A 19 -2.83 0.05 -7.35
C THR A 19 -2.79 1.44 -6.70
N ALA A 20 -2.12 1.61 -5.55
CA ALA A 20 -1.99 2.92 -4.94
C ALA A 20 -1.19 3.89 -5.83
N LYS A 21 -0.13 3.43 -6.52
CA LYS A 21 0.61 4.25 -7.49
C LYS A 21 -0.24 4.64 -8.70
N GLU A 22 -1.14 3.79 -9.16
CA GLU A 22 -2.09 4.14 -10.22
C GLU A 22 -3.07 5.22 -9.76
N VAL A 23 -3.64 5.08 -8.55
CA VAL A 23 -4.54 6.08 -7.95
C VAL A 23 -3.81 7.42 -7.73
N GLN A 24 -2.52 7.39 -7.43
CA GLN A 24 -1.70 8.60 -7.29
C GLN A 24 -1.60 9.42 -8.58
N LYS A 25 -1.80 8.80 -9.75
CA LYS A 25 -1.76 9.50 -11.05
C LYS A 25 -3.08 10.21 -11.38
N MET A 26 -4.15 9.94 -10.65
CA MET A 26 -5.45 10.59 -10.86
C MET A 26 -5.38 12.09 -10.50
N ASP A 27 -6.09 12.95 -11.22
CA ASP A 27 -6.03 14.40 -11.00
C ASP A 27 -6.91 14.92 -9.84
N ALA A 28 -7.32 14.02 -8.95
CA ALA A 28 -8.03 14.37 -7.73
C ALA A 28 -7.02 14.51 -6.56
N ARG A 29 -6.99 15.67 -5.91
CA ARG A 29 -6.12 15.93 -4.74
C ARG A 29 -6.35 14.89 -3.62
N SER A 30 -7.61 14.51 -3.39
CA SER A 30 -7.98 13.47 -2.42
C SER A 30 -7.43 12.10 -2.81
N ALA A 31 -7.51 11.73 -4.09
CA ALA A 31 -6.95 10.47 -4.60
C ALA A 31 -5.43 10.42 -4.41
N LYS A 32 -4.71 11.50 -4.75
CA LYS A 32 -3.25 11.63 -4.55
C LYS A 32 -2.87 11.46 -3.06
N TRP A 33 -3.63 12.06 -2.15
CA TRP A 33 -3.37 11.97 -0.72
C TRP A 33 -3.63 10.57 -0.17
N ILE A 34 -4.76 9.95 -0.53
CA ILE A 34 -5.12 8.59 -0.10
C ILE A 34 -4.09 7.57 -0.61
N ALA A 35 -3.66 7.71 -1.86
CA ALA A 35 -2.63 6.87 -2.46
C ALA A 35 -1.29 7.01 -1.73
N SER A 36 -0.84 8.24 -1.48
CA SER A 36 0.42 8.52 -0.80
C SER A 36 0.43 7.95 0.62
N ASP A 37 -0.66 8.11 1.37
CA ASP A 37 -0.79 7.54 2.72
C ASP A 37 -0.81 6.01 2.70
N ALA A 38 -1.49 5.40 1.71
CA ALA A 38 -1.48 3.95 1.53
C ALA A 38 -0.09 3.40 1.19
N ILE A 39 0.65 4.05 0.29
CA ILE A 39 2.02 3.67 -0.06
C ILE A 39 2.90 3.75 1.19
N ARG A 40 2.89 4.90 1.89
CA ARG A 40 3.69 5.13 3.10
C ARG A 40 3.46 4.05 4.16
N GLU A 41 2.20 3.69 4.42
CA GLU A 41 1.88 2.66 5.40
C GLU A 41 2.35 1.27 4.95
N LEU A 42 2.08 0.90 3.68
CA LEU A 42 2.40 -0.42 3.14
C LEU A 42 3.90 -0.65 2.97
N THR A 43 4.70 0.40 2.76
CA THR A 43 6.16 0.33 2.65
C THR A 43 6.87 0.56 3.98
N SER A 44 6.15 0.82 5.07
CA SER A 44 6.75 1.03 6.39
C SER A 44 7.52 -0.20 6.87
N GLU A 45 8.61 0.02 7.60
CA GLU A 45 9.45 -1.06 8.14
C GLU A 45 8.65 -2.04 8.99
N ALA A 46 7.76 -1.54 9.85
CA ALA A 46 6.91 -2.38 10.69
C ALA A 46 6.02 -3.34 9.87
N VAL A 47 5.42 -2.86 8.77
CA VAL A 47 4.61 -3.70 7.87
C VAL A 47 5.49 -4.67 7.11
N GLN A 48 6.62 -4.21 6.56
CA GLN A 48 7.53 -5.06 5.78
C GLN A 48 8.14 -6.18 6.63
N GLN A 49 8.61 -5.89 7.84
CA GLN A 49 9.13 -6.89 8.78
C GLN A 49 8.06 -7.92 9.14
N ARG A 50 6.82 -7.48 9.41
CA ARG A 50 5.70 -8.39 9.72
C ARG A 50 5.38 -9.31 8.55
N LEU A 51 5.42 -8.79 7.31
CA LEU A 51 5.15 -9.57 6.10
C LEU A 51 6.28 -10.56 5.79
N GLN A 52 7.53 -10.19 6.00
CA GLN A 52 8.68 -11.08 5.84
C GLN A 52 8.64 -12.25 6.82
N LYS A 53 8.24 -12.03 8.07
CA LYS A 53 8.02 -13.09 9.07
C LYS A 53 6.90 -14.08 8.70
N ARG A 54 6.04 -13.73 7.75
CA ARG A 54 4.87 -14.50 7.31
C ARG A 54 5.03 -15.05 5.89
N ARG A 55 6.22 -14.94 5.31
CA ARG A 55 6.51 -15.36 3.94
C ARG A 55 6.60 -16.87 3.82
#